data_AF-A0A966NN65-F1
#
_entry.id   AF-A0A966NN65-F1
#
_cell.length_a   1.000
_cell.length_b   1.000
_cell.length_c   1.000
_cell.angle_alpha   90.00
_cell.angle_beta   90.00
_cell.angle_gamma   90.00
#
_symmetry.space_group_name_H-M   'P 1'
#
loop_
_entity.id
_entity.type
_entity.pdbx_description
1 polymer ?
#
loop_
_entity_poly.entity_id
_entity_poly.type
_entity_poly.pdbx_seq_one_letter_code
_entity_poly.pdbx_strand_id
1 'polypeptide(L)'
;MDEVKAALGDRVVDSYLKDDLWLRVRTDAWKSSMRTLRDTLGFHYFSFLSAIDWMPSPYGRGEDDPTEPPPVRDTTIRPGYAGGDTRMQVFARVGNPVTHVSVIV
;
A
#
# COMPACT_ATOMS: atom_id res chain seq x y z
N MET A 1 6.10 13.94 -9.74
CA MET A 1 5.03 13.35 -8.89
C MET A 1 3.66 13.79 -9.33
N ASP A 2 3.47 15.07 -9.68
CA ASP A 2 2.20 15.55 -10.24
C ASP A 2 1.82 14.84 -11.55
N GLU A 3 2.81 14.49 -12.38
CA GLU A 3 2.61 13.67 -13.58
C GLU A 3 1.98 12.31 -13.29
N VAL A 4 2.39 11.63 -12.20
CA VAL A 4 1.81 10.35 -11.81
C VAL A 4 0.33 10.54 -11.42
N LYS A 5 0.04 11.53 -10.58
CA LYS A 5 -1.34 11.82 -10.17
C LYS A 5 -2.20 12.25 -11.37
N ALA A 6 -1.66 13.05 -12.28
CA ALA A 6 -2.35 13.48 -13.49
C ALA A 6 -2.68 12.31 -14.42
N ALA A 7 -1.75 11.37 -14.62
CA ALA A 7 -1.97 10.19 -15.46
C ALA A 7 -2.98 9.21 -14.86
N LEU A 8 -3.01 9.09 -13.52
CA LEU A 8 -3.97 8.24 -12.83
C LEU A 8 -5.34 8.90 -12.68
N GLY A 9 -5.40 10.23 -12.62
CA GLY A 9 -6.62 11.02 -12.63
C GLY A 9 -7.53 10.72 -11.43
N ASP A 10 -8.82 10.56 -11.72
CA ASP A 10 -9.88 10.30 -10.76
C ASP A 10 -9.72 8.97 -9.99
N ARG A 11 -8.84 8.07 -10.47
CA ARG A 11 -8.54 6.79 -9.81
C ARG A 11 -7.82 7.00 -8.47
N VAL A 12 -7.13 8.11 -8.26
CA VAL A 12 -6.42 8.41 -7.02
C VAL A 12 -7.43 8.88 -5.96
N VAL A 13 -7.51 8.14 -4.87
CA VAL A 13 -8.35 8.45 -3.71
C VAL A 13 -7.58 9.32 -2.72
N ASP A 14 -6.33 8.95 -2.43
CA ASP A 14 -5.47 9.70 -1.53
C ASP A 14 -3.99 9.47 -1.87
N SER A 15 -3.12 10.32 -1.36
CA SER A 15 -1.67 10.20 -1.56
C SER A 15 -0.90 10.73 -0.36
N TYR A 16 0.22 10.09 -0.08
CA TYR A 16 1.14 10.53 0.97
C TYR A 16 2.57 10.49 0.45
N LEU A 17 3.28 11.61 0.56
CA LEU A 17 4.68 11.69 0.17
C LEU A 17 5.58 11.41 1.38
N LYS A 18 6.41 10.38 1.28
CA LYS A 18 7.58 10.16 2.15
C LYS A 18 8.83 10.07 1.26
N ASP A 19 9.60 9.00 1.39
CA ASP A 19 10.74 8.70 0.50
C ASP A 19 10.23 8.29 -0.90
N ASP A 20 9.17 7.48 -0.91
CA ASP A 20 8.38 7.14 -2.09
C ASP A 20 7.02 7.86 -2.06
N LEU A 21 6.38 7.99 -3.22
CA LEU A 21 4.98 8.43 -3.31
C LEU A 21 4.06 7.25 -3.03
N TRP A 22 3.32 7.33 -1.93
CA TRP A 22 2.26 6.38 -1.59
C TRP A 22 0.95 6.86 -2.21
N LEU A 23 0.26 5.98 -2.91
CA LEU A 23 -0.99 6.26 -3.59
C LEU A 23 -2.02 5.26 -3.15
N ARG A 24 -3.17 5.74 -2.67
CA ARG A 24 -4.37 4.93 -2.59
C ARG A 24 -5.18 5.18 -3.84
N VAL A 25 -5.42 4.13 -4.61
CA VAL A 25 -6.31 4.17 -5.77
C VAL A 25 -7.61 3.43 -5.46
N ARG A 26 -8.66 3.69 -6.24
CA ARG A 26 -9.89 2.90 -6.15
C ARG A 26 -9.59 1.43 -6.46
N THR A 27 -10.23 0.53 -5.71
CA THR A 27 -10.00 -0.91 -5.82
C THR A 27 -10.27 -1.45 -7.23
N ASP A 28 -11.36 -0.99 -7.86
CA ASP A 28 -11.73 -1.34 -9.24
C ASP A 28 -10.70 -0.87 -10.29
N ALA A 29 -9.96 0.20 -9.96
CA ALA A 29 -8.98 0.80 -10.83
C ALA A 29 -7.55 0.26 -10.63
N TRP A 30 -7.25 -0.50 -9.57
CA TRP A 30 -5.87 -0.86 -9.18
C TRP A 30 -5.06 -1.46 -10.33
N LYS A 31 -5.61 -2.47 -11.03
CA LYS A 31 -4.95 -3.10 -12.19
C LYS A 31 -4.73 -2.13 -13.34
N SER A 32 -5.70 -1.23 -13.59
CA SER A 32 -5.59 -0.23 -14.66
C SER A 32 -4.55 0.84 -14.34
N SER A 33 -4.46 1.26 -13.08
CA SER A 33 -3.43 2.19 -12.57
C SER A 33 -2.04 1.60 -12.75
N MET A 34 -1.82 0.34 -12.38
CA MET A 34 -0.54 -0.35 -12.59
C MET A 34 -0.16 -0.45 -14.08
N ARG A 35 -1.14 -0.64 -14.97
CA ARG A 35 -0.91 -0.61 -16.42
C ARG A 35 -0.52 0.78 -16.91
N THR A 36 -1.20 1.84 -16.48
CA THR A 36 -0.82 3.22 -16.83
C THR A 36 0.59 3.56 -16.37
N LEU A 37 0.95 3.19 -15.13
CA LEU A 37 2.31 3.41 -14.61
C LEU A 37 3.37 2.74 -15.50
N ARG A 38 3.15 1.49 -15.90
CA ARG A 38 4.09 0.74 -16.73
C ARG A 38 4.10 1.22 -18.19
N ASP A 39 2.93 1.30 -18.81
CA ASP A 39 2.76 1.43 -20.25
C ASP A 39 2.84 2.90 -20.72
N THR A 40 2.54 3.86 -19.82
CA THR A 40 2.56 5.30 -20.14
C THR A 40 3.71 6.04 -19.46
N LEU A 41 4.05 5.71 -18.21
CA LEU A 41 5.06 6.45 -17.43
C LEU A 41 6.38 5.70 -17.24
N GLY A 42 6.54 4.51 -17.83
CA GLY A 42 7.80 3.77 -17.85
C GLY A 42 8.23 3.17 -16.51
N PHE A 43 7.29 2.90 -15.58
CA PHE A 43 7.58 2.19 -14.33
C PHE A 43 7.78 0.70 -14.59
N HIS A 44 8.96 0.35 -15.12
CA HIS A 44 9.31 -1.02 -15.53
C HIS A 44 10.02 -1.83 -14.46
N TYR A 45 10.56 -1.19 -13.42
CA TYR A 45 11.16 -1.91 -12.31
C TYR A 45 10.08 -2.32 -11.32
N PHE A 46 9.87 -3.62 -11.17
CA PHE A 46 8.99 -4.19 -10.15
C PHE A 46 9.81 -4.60 -8.93
N SER A 47 9.53 -3.98 -7.77
CA SER A 47 10.29 -4.21 -6.55
C SER A 47 9.65 -5.31 -5.70
N PHE A 48 8.37 -5.16 -5.35
CA PHE A 48 7.63 -6.19 -4.60
C PHE A 48 6.11 -6.04 -4.78
N LEU A 49 5.39 -7.10 -4.43
CA LEU A 49 3.95 -7.13 -4.19
C LEU A 49 3.73 -7.73 -2.80
N SER A 50 2.93 -7.07 -1.98
CA SER A 50 2.63 -7.52 -0.63
C SER A 50 1.15 -7.38 -0.32
N ALA A 51 0.71 -8.10 0.72
CA ALA A 51 -0.62 -8.00 1.27
C ALA A 51 -0.52 -7.86 2.79
N ILE A 52 -1.39 -7.04 3.37
CA ILE A 52 -1.52 -6.84 4.81
C ILE A 52 -2.93 -7.23 5.23
N ASP A 53 -3.03 -8.08 6.26
CA ASP A 53 -4.21 -8.17 7.11
C ASP A 53 -4.03 -7.19 8.27
N TRP A 54 -4.80 -6.11 8.28
CA TRP A 54 -4.73 -5.09 9.32
C TRP A 54 -5.39 -5.51 10.63
N MET A 55 -6.11 -6.64 10.66
CA MET A 55 -6.70 -7.15 11.90
C MET A 55 -5.58 -7.58 12.85
N PRO A 56 -5.49 -6.99 14.06
CA PRO A 56 -4.55 -7.47 15.06
C PRO A 56 -4.82 -8.94 15.38
N SER A 57 -3.76 -9.76 15.41
CA SER A 57 -3.89 -11.20 15.69
C SER A 57 -4.59 -11.42 17.03
N PRO A 58 -5.69 -12.20 17.08
CA PRO A 58 -6.37 -12.50 18.34
C PRO A 58 -5.51 -13.41 19.24
N TYR A 59 -4.57 -14.14 18.65
CA TYR A 59 -3.69 -15.11 19.33
C TYR A 59 -2.43 -14.48 19.92
N GLY A 60 -2.23 -13.18 19.71
CA GLY A 60 -1.03 -12.49 20.19
C GLY A 60 0.17 -12.64 19.29
N ARG A 61 1.34 -12.41 19.88
CA ARG A 61 2.64 -12.53 19.21
C ARG A 61 3.35 -13.80 19.67
N GLY A 62 4.30 -14.29 18.88
CA GLY A 62 5.07 -15.49 19.26
C GLY A 62 5.93 -15.28 20.50
N GLU A 63 6.18 -14.02 20.86
CA GLU A 63 6.97 -13.57 21.99
C GLU A 63 6.17 -13.45 23.30
N ASP A 64 4.85 -13.66 23.27
CA ASP A 64 4.01 -13.60 24.47
C ASP A 64 4.33 -14.80 25.40
N ASP A 65 4.47 -14.56 26.72
CA ASP A 65 4.74 -15.62 27.71
C ASP A 65 3.52 -16.56 27.81
N PRO A 66 3.67 -17.87 27.53
CA PRO A 66 2.54 -18.81 27.56
C PRO A 66 2.01 -19.08 28.98
N THR A 67 2.72 -18.66 30.03
CA THR A 67 2.34 -18.89 31.43
C THR A 67 1.48 -17.76 32.01
N GLU A 68 1.43 -16.61 31.35
CA GLU A 68 0.58 -15.49 31.75
C GLU A 68 -0.81 -15.56 31.08
N PRO A 69 -1.86 -15.05 31.74
CA PRO A 69 -3.16 -14.93 31.10
C PRO A 69 -3.08 -14.00 29.87
N PRO A 70 -3.76 -14.34 28.75
CA PRO A 70 -3.72 -13.51 27.55
C PRO A 70 -4.20 -12.07 27.84
N PRO A 71 -3.43 -11.05 27.46
CA PRO A 71 -3.84 -9.66 27.66
C PRO A 71 -5.07 -9.33 26.82
N VAL A 72 -5.87 -8.35 27.27
CA VAL A 72 -6.93 -7.77 26.44
C VAL A 72 -6.27 -7.01 25.29
N ARG A 73 -6.58 -7.39 24.05
CA ARG A 73 -5.97 -6.80 22.85
C ARG A 73 -6.91 -5.80 22.19
N ASP A 74 -6.37 -4.63 21.87
CA ASP A 74 -7.06 -3.64 21.06
C ASP A 74 -7.11 -4.12 19.60
N THR A 75 -8.33 -4.23 19.06
CA THR A 75 -8.62 -4.70 17.70
C THR A 75 -8.82 -3.58 16.69
N THR A 76 -8.59 -2.32 17.09
CA THR A 76 -8.73 -1.15 16.23
C THR A 76 -7.77 -1.22 15.04
N ILE A 77 -8.33 -1.27 13.83
CA ILE A 77 -7.59 -1.23 12.57
C ILE A 77 -6.95 0.14 12.39
N ARG A 78 -5.64 0.16 12.13
CA ARG A 78 -4.85 1.37 11.92
C ARG A 78 -4.10 1.25 10.59
N PRO A 79 -4.70 1.70 9.47
CA PRO A 79 -4.05 1.59 8.17
C PRO A 79 -2.83 2.51 8.08
N GLY A 80 -1.91 2.17 7.18
CA GLY A 80 -0.68 2.92 6.93
C GLY A 80 -0.88 4.20 6.10
N TYR A 81 0.18 4.59 5.40
CA TYR A 81 0.18 5.78 4.55
C TYR A 81 -0.88 5.71 3.44
N ALA A 82 -1.47 6.88 3.12
CA ALA A 82 -2.63 7.01 2.23
C ALA A 82 -3.90 6.24 2.66
N GLY A 83 -3.87 5.60 3.84
CA GLY A 83 -5.01 4.92 4.46
C GLY A 83 -5.40 3.59 3.82
N GLY A 84 -6.58 3.12 4.19
CA GLY A 84 -7.19 1.88 3.72
C GLY A 84 -8.54 1.69 4.39
N ASP A 85 -9.57 1.45 3.60
CA ASP A 85 -10.95 1.33 4.10
C ASP A 85 -11.34 -0.13 4.36
N THR A 86 -10.40 -1.06 4.15
CA THR A 86 -10.62 -2.51 4.21
C THR A 86 -9.65 -3.17 5.17
N ARG A 87 -10.07 -4.29 5.77
CA ARG A 87 -9.21 -5.14 6.61
C ARG A 87 -7.99 -5.65 5.84
N MET A 88 -8.19 -6.09 4.61
CA MET A 88 -7.13 -6.61 3.75
C MET A 88 -6.70 -5.52 2.77
N GLN A 89 -5.39 -5.34 2.60
CA GLN A 89 -4.83 -4.39 1.64
C GLN A 89 -3.74 -5.07 0.82
N VAL A 90 -3.77 -4.91 -0.50
CA VAL A 90 -2.72 -5.34 -1.42
C VAL A 90 -2.06 -4.10 -1.99
N PHE A 91 -0.74 -4.11 -2.08
CA PHE A 91 0.03 -3.00 -2.64
C PHE A 91 1.32 -3.48 -3.27
N ALA A 92 1.81 -2.72 -4.25
CA ALA A 92 3.06 -2.99 -4.94
C ALA A 92 3.95 -1.75 -4.97
N ARG A 93 5.26 -1.99 -4.95
CA ARG A 93 6.26 -0.95 -5.20
C ARG A 93 6.81 -1.10 -6.61
N VAL A 94 6.73 -0.04 -7.41
CA VAL A 94 7.30 0.04 -8.76
C VAL A 94 8.16 1.27 -8.92
N GLY A 95 9.18 1.18 -9.78
CA GLY A 95 10.12 2.25 -10.06
C GLY A 95 10.30 2.49 -11.57
N ASN A 96 10.57 3.74 -11.91
CA ASN A 96 11.04 4.12 -13.24
C ASN A 96 12.58 4.08 -13.23
N PRO A 97 13.22 3.19 -14.01
CA PRO A 97 14.68 3.01 -13.97
C PRO A 97 15.46 4.17 -14.62
N VAL A 98 14.80 5.06 -15.36
CA VAL A 98 15.45 6.22 -16.00
C VAL A 98 15.41 7.42 -15.06
N THR A 99 14.25 7.71 -14.48
CA THR A 99 14.07 8.87 -13.59
C THR A 99 14.41 8.56 -12.14
N HIS A 100 14.59 7.29 -11.80
CA HIS A 100 14.87 6.79 -10.44
C HIS A 100 13.77 7.13 -9.42
N VAL A 101 12.55 7.42 -9.91
CA VAL A 101 11.37 7.65 -9.07
C VAL A 101 10.65 6.33 -8.80
N SER A 102 10.19 6.14 -7.57
CA SER A 102 9.36 5.01 -7.16
C SER A 102 8.04 5.43 -6.54
N VAL A 103 7.04 4.57 -6.73
CA VAL A 103 5.71 4.73 -6.15
C VAL A 103 5.26 3.42 -5.50
N ILE A 104 4.42 3.56 -4.48
CA ILE A 104 3.73 2.45 -3.80
C ILE A 104 2.23 2.64 -4.02
N VAL A 105 1.56 1.62 -4.56
CA VAL A 105 0.14 1.65 -4.98
C VAL A 105 -0.63 0.45 -4.49
#